data_AF-A0A2S9H3S0-F1
#
_entry.id   AF-A0A2S9H3S0-F1
#
_cell.length_a   1.000
_cell.length_b   1.000
_cell.length_c   1.000
_cell.angle_alpha   90.00
_cell.angle_beta   90.00
_cell.angle_gamma   90.00
#
_symmetry.space_group_name_H-M   'P 1'
#
loop_
_entity.id
_entity.type
_entity.pdbx_description
1 polymer ?
#
loop_
_entity_poly.entity_id
_entity_poly.type
_entity_poly.pdbx_seq_one_letter_code
_entity_poly.pdbx_strand_id
1 'polypeptide(L)'
;MRVKFLNLFPFVFILPVMFLCTSAHADVTYGFVRIACIPENGMLDVEYRGLHDSVVDAAITGQVDKSGMLSKNGFHDPHGLHFQCKLNGADYVISAEQDTISNRMCGGSSDIYLSLARNGVALIRNVVFGNSCYGLPSLTQFTLGEGSSVRDNREAKFCFSLGEETTADKCEWIFGTDEFEKRLPIDQAAITHKFAPKQ
;
A
#
# COMPACT_ATOMS: atom_id res chain seq x y z
N MET A 1 13.79 -20.20 -71.89
CA MET A 1 13.89 -19.59 -70.55
C MET A 1 12.52 -19.07 -70.15
N ARG A 2 11.84 -19.68 -69.17
CA ARG A 2 10.60 -19.17 -68.58
C ARG A 2 10.91 -18.71 -67.16
N VAL A 3 10.87 -17.40 -66.94
CA VAL A 3 11.05 -16.79 -65.62
C VAL A 3 9.75 -16.98 -64.84
N LYS A 4 9.83 -17.64 -63.68
CA LYS A 4 8.74 -17.74 -62.71
C LYS A 4 8.60 -16.38 -62.01
N PHE A 5 7.51 -15.65 -62.26
CA PHE A 5 7.09 -14.58 -61.38
C PHE A 5 6.41 -15.23 -60.16
N LEU A 6 7.13 -15.30 -59.04
CA LEU A 6 6.52 -15.57 -57.75
C LEU A 6 5.67 -14.35 -57.36
N ASN A 7 4.37 -14.58 -57.18
CA ASN A 7 3.43 -13.64 -56.57
C ASN A 7 3.87 -13.30 -55.14
N LEU A 8 4.57 -12.17 -55.01
CA LEU A 8 5.00 -11.58 -53.74
C LEU A 8 3.96 -10.53 -53.29
N PHE A 9 2.69 -10.93 -53.14
CA PHE A 9 1.58 -9.99 -52.89
C PHE A 9 0.62 -10.47 -51.77
N PRO A 10 1.12 -10.71 -50.55
CA PRO A 10 0.32 -10.26 -49.40
C PRO A 10 1.13 -9.58 -48.28
N PHE A 11 2.45 -9.42 -48.42
CA PHE A 11 3.29 -8.94 -47.32
C PHE A 11 3.27 -7.41 -47.12
N VAL A 12 2.88 -6.64 -48.13
CA VAL A 12 2.98 -5.17 -48.10
C VAL A 12 1.80 -4.50 -47.37
N PHE A 13 0.68 -5.21 -47.18
CA PHE A 13 -0.51 -4.63 -46.53
C PHE A 13 -0.62 -4.86 -45.01
N ILE A 14 0.26 -5.67 -44.41
CA ILE A 14 0.21 -5.96 -42.95
C ILE A 14 1.03 -4.93 -42.15
N LEU A 15 2.04 -4.30 -42.76
CA LEU A 15 2.94 -3.35 -42.10
C LEU A 15 2.29 -2.02 -41.64
N PRO A 16 1.31 -1.42 -42.35
CA PRO A 16 0.72 -0.14 -41.92
C PRO A 16 -0.23 -0.28 -40.72
N VAL A 17 -0.78 -1.48 -40.47
CA VAL A 17 -1.74 -1.71 -39.37
C VAL A 17 -1.05 -1.74 -38.01
N MET A 18 0.21 -2.18 -37.93
CA MET A 18 0.99 -2.13 -36.68
C MET A 18 1.44 -0.71 -36.29
N PHE A 19 1.46 0.24 -37.24
CA PHE A 19 1.80 1.64 -36.96
C PHE A 19 0.60 2.47 -36.44
N LEU A 20 -0.61 1.91 -36.51
CA LEU A 20 -1.84 2.53 -35.99
C LEU A 20 -2.25 2.01 -34.61
N CYS A 21 -1.44 1.12 -34.01
CA CYS A 21 -1.57 0.81 -32.59
C CYS A 21 -1.10 2.02 -31.78
N THR A 22 -2.04 2.94 -31.59
CA THR A 22 -2.01 4.00 -30.59
C THR A 22 -1.40 3.47 -29.30
N SER A 23 -0.42 4.22 -28.77
CA SER A 23 0.20 3.99 -27.48
C SER A 23 -0.84 3.58 -26.44
N ALA A 24 -0.87 2.29 -26.11
CA ALA A 24 -1.62 1.80 -24.98
C ALA A 24 -1.00 2.44 -23.74
N HIS A 25 -1.66 3.45 -23.19
CA HIS A 25 -1.33 3.92 -21.85
C HIS A 25 -1.63 2.74 -20.94
N ALA A 26 -0.58 2.16 -20.35
CA ALA A 26 -0.75 1.14 -19.34
C ALA A 26 -1.50 1.79 -18.18
N ASP A 27 -2.63 1.22 -17.80
CA ASP A 27 -3.39 1.60 -16.62
C ASP A 27 -2.48 1.54 -15.40
N VAL A 28 -2.25 2.67 -14.74
CA VAL A 28 -1.37 2.75 -13.57
C VAL A 28 -2.20 2.79 -12.30
N THR A 29 -1.78 2.05 -11.28
CA THR A 29 -2.35 2.13 -9.93
C THR A 29 -1.38 2.87 -9.02
N TYR A 30 -1.86 3.90 -8.34
CA TYR A 30 -1.13 4.66 -7.33
C TYR A 30 -1.46 4.12 -5.94
N GLY A 31 -0.44 3.86 -5.12
CA GLY A 31 -0.60 3.40 -3.75
C GLY A 31 -0.91 4.55 -2.80
N PHE A 32 -1.90 4.36 -1.93
CA PHE A 32 -2.25 5.29 -0.87
C PHE A 32 -2.27 4.58 0.48
N VAL A 33 -1.97 5.33 1.54
CA VAL A 33 -2.22 4.92 2.92
C VAL A 33 -3.57 5.50 3.33
N ARG A 34 -4.59 4.64 3.46
CA ARG A 34 -5.87 5.08 3.97
C ARG A 34 -5.85 5.03 5.49
N ILE A 35 -6.13 6.15 6.14
CA ILE A 35 -6.12 6.28 7.61
C ILE A 35 -7.50 6.71 8.09
N ALA A 36 -8.06 5.97 9.04
CA ALA A 36 -9.25 6.34 9.79
C ALA A 36 -8.91 6.40 11.29
N CYS A 37 -8.87 7.61 11.84
CA CYS A 37 -8.71 7.87 13.27
C CYS A 37 -10.06 8.30 13.86
N ILE A 38 -10.62 7.50 14.76
CA ILE A 38 -11.91 7.76 15.42
C ILE A 38 -11.68 7.76 16.94
N PRO A 39 -11.27 8.90 17.52
CA PRO A 39 -10.97 9.01 18.95
C PRO A 39 -12.14 8.64 19.86
N GLU A 40 -13.36 8.95 19.45
CA GLU A 40 -14.59 8.68 20.21
C GLU A 40 -14.83 7.18 20.41
N ASN A 41 -14.36 6.36 19.47
CA ASN A 41 -14.45 4.91 19.50
C ASN A 41 -13.11 4.26 19.90
N GLY A 42 -12.07 5.06 20.18
CA GLY A 42 -10.74 4.57 20.49
C GLY A 42 -10.08 3.78 19.35
N MET A 43 -10.47 4.05 18.09
CA MET A 43 -10.08 3.23 16.94
C MET A 43 -9.12 3.97 16.01
N LEU A 44 -8.05 3.29 15.61
CA LEU A 44 -7.19 3.68 14.50
C LEU A 44 -7.14 2.52 13.50
N ASP A 45 -7.64 2.74 12.29
CA ASP A 45 -7.57 1.78 11.18
C ASP A 45 -6.70 2.35 10.06
N VAL A 46 -5.78 1.54 9.55
CA VAL A 46 -4.85 1.91 8.50
C VAL A 46 -4.78 0.79 7.48
N GLU A 47 -5.03 1.09 6.22
CA GLU A 47 -5.03 0.11 5.13
C GLU A 47 -4.34 0.65 3.88
N TYR A 48 -3.68 -0.24 3.14
CA TYR A 48 -3.20 0.07 1.82
C TYR A 48 -4.36 0.10 0.83
N ARG A 49 -4.40 1.13 -0.03
CA ARG A 49 -5.35 1.22 -1.14
C ARG A 49 -4.65 1.65 -2.41
N GLY A 50 -4.73 0.80 -3.43
CA GLY A 50 -4.40 1.17 -4.80
C GLY A 50 -5.57 1.93 -5.45
N LEU A 51 -5.32 3.11 -6.01
CA LEU A 51 -6.27 3.86 -6.82
C LEU A 51 -5.80 3.94 -8.26
N HIS A 52 -6.70 3.65 -9.20
CA HIS A 52 -6.42 3.73 -10.63
C HIS A 52 -6.20 5.18 -11.07
N ASP A 53 -5.28 5.40 -12.02
CA ASP A 53 -4.95 6.72 -12.60
C ASP A 53 -6.18 7.55 -13.00
N SER A 54 -7.22 6.95 -13.57
CA SER A 54 -8.50 7.58 -13.90
C SER A 54 -9.17 8.32 -12.72
N VAL A 55 -8.91 7.89 -11.49
CA VAL A 55 -9.42 8.51 -10.25
C VAL A 55 -8.48 9.62 -9.75
N VAL A 56 -7.18 9.44 -9.92
CA VAL A 56 -6.12 10.25 -9.27
C VAL A 56 -5.35 11.19 -10.19
N ASP A 57 -5.43 11.05 -11.51
CA ASP A 57 -4.67 11.87 -12.48
C ASP A 57 -4.94 13.36 -12.31
N ALA A 58 -6.19 13.76 -12.03
CA ALA A 58 -6.51 15.15 -11.77
C ALA A 58 -6.00 15.68 -10.41
N ALA A 59 -5.69 14.79 -9.45
CA ALA A 59 -5.04 15.15 -8.19
C ALA A 59 -3.52 15.30 -8.37
N ILE A 60 -2.92 14.45 -9.21
CA ILE A 60 -1.47 14.40 -9.47
C ILE A 60 -1.04 15.48 -10.48
N THR A 61 -1.86 15.77 -11.48
CA THR A 61 -1.57 16.81 -12.50
C THR A 61 -1.82 18.25 -12.01
N GLY A 62 -2.23 18.43 -10.76
CA GLY A 62 -2.47 19.75 -10.16
C GLY A 62 -3.64 20.53 -10.76
N GLN A 63 -4.47 19.89 -11.60
CA GLN A 63 -5.57 20.56 -12.29
C GLN A 63 -6.79 20.79 -11.39
N VAL A 64 -6.90 20.10 -10.25
CA VAL A 64 -7.99 20.25 -9.28
C VAL A 64 -7.45 20.00 -7.86
N ASP A 65 -8.01 20.65 -6.83
CA ASP A 65 -7.79 20.34 -5.39
C ASP A 65 -8.36 18.96 -4.98
N LYS A 66 -8.15 17.95 -5.82
CA LYS A 66 -8.54 16.56 -5.55
C LYS A 66 -7.63 15.90 -4.52
N SER A 67 -6.37 16.35 -4.39
CA SER A 67 -5.46 15.89 -3.33
C SER A 67 -6.02 16.21 -1.94
N GLY A 68 -6.56 17.43 -1.76
CA GLY A 68 -7.27 17.80 -0.54
C GLY A 68 -8.54 16.97 -0.30
N MET A 69 -9.29 16.62 -1.35
CA MET A 69 -10.47 15.77 -1.23
C MET A 69 -10.15 14.32 -0.84
N LEU A 70 -9.09 13.73 -1.40
CA LEU A 70 -8.64 12.39 -1.05
C LEU A 70 -8.21 12.32 0.42
N SER A 71 -7.38 13.28 0.84
CA SER A 71 -6.93 13.38 2.24
C SER A 71 -8.10 13.55 3.20
N LYS A 72 -9.13 14.34 2.85
CA LYS A 72 -10.37 14.49 3.66
C LYS A 72 -11.16 13.18 3.83
N ASN A 73 -10.99 12.23 2.90
CA ASN A 73 -11.61 10.90 2.98
C ASN A 73 -10.63 9.85 3.53
N GLY A 74 -9.50 10.30 4.10
CA GLY A 74 -8.49 9.47 4.72
C GLY A 74 -7.47 8.88 3.75
N PHE A 75 -7.49 9.19 2.45
CA PHE A 75 -6.49 8.70 1.49
C PHE A 75 -5.28 9.63 1.48
N HIS A 76 -4.16 9.16 2.02
CA HIS A 76 -2.93 9.94 2.12
C HIS A 76 -1.87 9.43 1.16
N ASP A 77 -1.19 10.38 0.53
CA ASP A 77 0.01 10.13 -0.26
C ASP A 77 1.12 9.59 0.67
N PRO A 78 1.73 8.42 0.37
CA PRO A 78 2.82 7.85 1.16
C PRO A 78 4.14 8.64 1.05
N HIS A 79 4.34 9.53 0.08
CA HIS A 79 5.57 10.30 -0.06
C HIS A 79 5.71 11.32 1.09
N GLY A 80 6.61 11.08 2.05
CA GLY A 80 6.79 11.98 3.20
C GLY A 80 5.58 12.05 4.14
N LEU A 81 4.78 10.98 4.23
CA LEU A 81 3.58 10.96 5.06
C LEU A 81 3.95 11.09 6.54
N HIS A 82 3.30 12.02 7.24
CA HIS A 82 3.33 12.10 8.69
C HIS A 82 1.92 12.44 9.22
N PHE A 83 1.29 11.48 9.90
CA PHE A 83 -0.07 11.60 10.43
C PHE A 83 -0.08 11.34 11.94
N GLN A 84 -0.76 12.20 12.70
CA GLN A 84 -0.91 12.07 14.15
C GLN A 84 -2.37 11.80 14.52
N CYS A 85 -2.59 10.79 15.36
CA CYS A 85 -3.89 10.41 15.91
C CYS A 85 -3.80 10.35 17.43
N LYS A 86 -4.80 10.85 18.16
CA LYS A 86 -4.87 10.71 19.62
C LYS A 86 -5.99 9.76 20.00
N LEU A 87 -5.67 8.67 20.68
CA LEU A 87 -6.64 7.68 21.17
C LEU A 87 -6.47 7.52 22.68
N ASN A 88 -7.55 7.76 23.45
CA ASN A 88 -7.57 7.58 24.91
C ASN A 88 -6.31 8.14 25.64
N GLY A 89 -5.85 9.33 25.23
CA GLY A 89 -4.67 10.00 25.81
C GLY A 89 -3.30 9.54 25.29
N ALA A 90 -3.24 8.51 24.42
CA ALA A 90 -2.03 8.11 23.73
C ALA A 90 -1.90 8.80 22.36
N ASP A 91 -0.69 9.28 22.06
CA ASP A 91 -0.33 9.89 20.79
C ASP A 91 0.23 8.83 19.85
N TYR A 92 -0.50 8.54 18.78
CA TYR A 92 -0.07 7.68 17.69
C TYR A 92 0.46 8.52 16.53
N VAL A 93 1.62 8.13 16.01
CA VAL A 93 2.25 8.75 14.85
C VAL A 93 2.47 7.68 13.80
N ILE A 94 1.85 7.87 12.64
CA ILE A 94 2.06 7.07 11.43
C ILE A 94 2.97 7.88 10.53
N SER A 95 4.04 7.25 10.07
CA SER A 95 4.84 7.78 8.98
C SER A 95 4.97 6.77 7.86
N ALA A 96 4.98 7.25 6.63
CA ALA A 96 5.29 6.44 5.48
C ALA A 96 6.24 7.18 4.55
N GLU A 97 7.05 6.42 3.83
CA GLU A 97 7.91 6.91 2.77
C GLU A 97 7.79 6.01 1.55
N GLN A 98 7.86 6.63 0.38
CA GLN A 98 7.93 5.95 -0.91
C GLN A 98 8.92 6.74 -1.78
N ASP A 99 9.86 6.08 -2.43
CA ASP A 99 10.73 6.72 -3.41
C ASP A 99 9.92 7.14 -4.64
N THR A 100 10.42 8.14 -5.36
CA THR A 100 9.76 8.63 -6.58
C THR A 100 9.57 7.52 -7.60
N ILE A 101 8.35 7.43 -8.16
CA ILE A 101 7.98 6.43 -9.15
C ILE A 101 8.85 6.60 -10.41
N SER A 102 9.70 5.62 -10.74
CA SER A 102 10.48 5.61 -11.97
C SER A 102 9.80 4.70 -13.03
N ASN A 103 9.35 5.28 -14.14
CA ASN A 103 8.93 4.56 -15.36
C ASN A 103 7.65 3.70 -15.37
N ARG A 104 6.72 3.82 -14.41
CA ARG A 104 5.30 3.37 -14.52
C ARG A 104 5.03 1.91 -14.99
N MET A 105 6.02 1.02 -14.98
CA MET A 105 5.84 -0.43 -15.11
C MET A 105 5.90 -1.08 -13.72
N CYS A 106 5.45 -2.32 -13.54
CA CYS A 106 5.78 -3.07 -12.33
C CYS A 106 7.32 -3.14 -12.23
N GLY A 107 7.88 -2.61 -11.13
CA GLY A 107 9.29 -2.19 -11.03
C GLY A 107 9.51 -0.67 -11.00
N GLY A 108 8.44 0.13 -11.10
CA GLY A 108 8.49 1.58 -11.16
C GLY A 108 7.88 2.31 -9.98
N SER A 109 6.88 1.75 -9.27
CA SER A 109 6.50 2.27 -7.95
C SER A 109 7.38 1.58 -6.91
N SER A 110 8.19 2.33 -6.17
CA SER A 110 8.93 1.74 -5.07
C SER A 110 7.97 1.22 -4.01
N ASP A 111 8.44 0.29 -3.19
CA ASP A 111 7.69 -0.16 -2.02
C ASP A 111 7.38 1.02 -1.09
N ILE A 112 6.22 0.99 -0.43
CA ILE A 112 5.88 1.93 0.63
C ILE A 112 6.43 1.37 1.94
N TYR A 113 7.21 2.15 2.67
CA TYR A 113 7.70 1.77 3.99
C TYR A 113 6.92 2.51 5.06
N LEU A 114 6.24 1.76 5.94
CA LEU A 114 5.40 2.32 7.00
C LEU A 114 6.01 2.10 8.38
N SER A 115 5.89 3.12 9.23
CA SER A 115 6.20 3.06 10.66
C SER A 115 5.04 3.58 11.49
N LEU A 116 4.92 3.04 12.69
CA LEU A 116 3.92 3.43 13.68
C LEU A 116 4.60 3.57 15.03
N ALA A 117 4.41 4.70 15.70
CA ALA A 117 4.83 4.92 17.08
C ALA A 117 3.65 5.30 17.97
N ARG A 118 3.69 4.87 19.23
CA ARG A 118 2.75 5.24 20.31
C ARG A 118 3.54 5.92 21.42
N ASN A 119 3.24 7.18 21.73
CA ASN A 119 3.96 7.98 22.71
C ASN A 119 5.48 7.98 22.48
N GLY A 120 5.91 8.01 21.21
CA GLY A 120 7.33 7.92 20.83
C GLY A 120 7.94 6.52 20.85
N VAL A 121 7.21 5.49 21.32
CA VAL A 121 7.65 4.09 21.30
C VAL A 121 7.18 3.42 20.02
N ALA A 122 8.12 2.90 19.22
CA ALA A 122 7.79 2.23 17.97
C ALA A 122 7.00 0.93 18.21
N LEU A 123 5.88 0.79 17.49
CA LEU A 123 5.05 -0.43 17.40
C LEU A 123 5.23 -1.15 16.06
N ILE A 124 5.48 -0.40 14.98
CA ILE A 124 5.82 -0.94 13.65
C ILE A 124 7.05 -0.19 13.17
N ARG A 125 8.07 -0.92 12.70
CA ARG A 125 9.36 -0.35 12.30
C ARG A 125 9.65 -0.62 10.84
N ASN A 126 9.49 0.41 10.00
CA ASN A 126 9.94 0.45 8.61
C ASN A 126 9.63 -0.84 7.84
N VAL A 127 8.34 -1.19 7.79
CA VAL A 127 7.88 -2.41 7.11
C VAL A 127 7.32 -2.09 5.75
N VAL A 128 7.45 -3.02 4.80
CA VAL A 128 6.79 -2.91 3.50
C VAL A 128 5.28 -2.91 3.71
N PHE A 129 4.59 -1.95 3.12
CA PHE A 129 3.16 -1.73 3.28
C PHE A 129 2.40 -1.82 1.95
N GLY A 130 1.46 -2.75 1.87
CA GLY A 130 0.67 -3.00 0.67
C GLY A 130 1.33 -3.95 -0.32
N ASN A 131 1.20 -3.66 -1.62
CA ASN A 131 1.87 -4.43 -2.67
C ASN A 131 3.38 -4.13 -2.68
N SER A 132 4.20 -5.16 -2.80
CA SER A 132 5.64 -5.09 -3.02
C SER A 132 5.99 -5.50 -4.45
N CYS A 133 6.68 -4.61 -5.17
CA CYS A 133 7.18 -4.93 -6.52
C CYS A 133 8.20 -6.08 -6.52
N TYR A 134 8.83 -6.34 -5.37
CA TYR A 134 9.85 -7.38 -5.21
C TYR A 134 9.31 -8.66 -4.55
N GLY A 135 7.98 -8.75 -4.36
CA GLY A 135 7.35 -9.89 -3.70
C GLY A 135 7.80 -10.05 -2.24
N LEU A 136 8.13 -8.93 -1.57
CA LEU A 136 8.44 -8.96 -0.14
C LEU A 136 7.15 -9.12 0.66
N PRO A 137 7.12 -10.02 1.66
CA PRO A 137 6.02 -10.08 2.59
C PRO A 137 5.76 -8.72 3.22
N SER A 138 4.50 -8.31 3.29
CA SER A 138 4.11 -6.96 3.63
C SER A 138 3.02 -6.93 4.68
N LEU A 139 2.84 -5.77 5.30
CA LEU A 139 1.66 -5.42 6.07
C LEU A 139 0.66 -4.74 5.13
N THR A 140 -0.59 -5.19 5.06
CA THR A 140 -1.60 -4.58 4.16
C THR A 140 -2.64 -3.77 4.91
N GLN A 141 -2.92 -4.14 6.17
CA GLN A 141 -3.83 -3.42 7.04
C GLN A 141 -3.41 -3.62 8.50
N PHE A 142 -3.62 -2.60 9.33
CA PHE A 142 -3.71 -2.77 10.77
C PHE A 142 -4.83 -1.95 11.39
N THR A 143 -5.41 -2.48 12.45
CA THR A 143 -6.41 -1.80 13.26
C THR A 143 -5.96 -1.84 14.71
N LEU A 144 -6.02 -0.72 15.41
CA LEU A 144 -5.77 -0.60 16.85
C LEU A 144 -7.05 -0.15 17.54
N GLY A 145 -7.34 -0.80 18.66
CA GLY A 145 -8.39 -0.42 19.60
C GLY A 145 -7.79 -0.09 20.95
N GLU A 146 -7.96 1.15 21.38
CA GLU A 146 -7.78 1.58 22.77
C GLU A 146 -9.18 1.66 23.38
N GLY A 147 -9.59 0.60 24.09
CA GLY A 147 -10.94 0.49 24.63
C GLY A 147 -11.38 1.71 25.46
N SER A 148 -12.70 1.96 25.52
CA SER A 148 -13.27 3.19 26.09
C SER A 148 -13.33 3.19 27.62
N SER A 149 -13.11 2.04 28.27
CA SER A 149 -13.00 1.93 29.73
C SER A 149 -11.64 1.36 30.15
N VAL A 150 -11.23 1.65 31.39
CA VAL A 150 -10.00 1.10 32.03
C VAL A 150 -10.00 -0.45 32.09
N ARG A 151 -11.15 -1.10 31.86
CA ARG A 151 -11.30 -2.55 31.80
C ARG A 151 -11.22 -3.11 30.38
N ASP A 152 -11.38 -2.27 29.36
CA ASP A 152 -11.32 -2.67 27.97
C ASP A 152 -9.85 -2.74 27.57
N ASN A 153 -9.40 -3.96 27.29
CA ASN A 153 -8.02 -4.23 26.97
C ASN A 153 -7.65 -3.64 25.61
N ARG A 154 -6.36 -3.30 25.44
CA ARG A 154 -5.81 -2.94 24.13
C ARG A 154 -6.02 -4.10 23.15
N GLU A 155 -6.44 -3.77 21.95
CA GLU A 155 -6.61 -4.71 20.86
C GLU A 155 -5.87 -4.25 19.61
N ALA A 156 -5.31 -5.20 18.88
CA ALA A 156 -4.75 -4.93 17.57
C ALA A 156 -5.03 -6.07 16.60
N LYS A 157 -5.30 -5.72 15.36
CA LYS A 157 -5.34 -6.63 14.22
C LYS A 157 -4.25 -6.22 13.25
N PHE A 158 -3.41 -7.15 12.83
CA PHE A 158 -2.42 -6.94 11.77
C PHE A 158 -2.66 -7.95 10.66
N CYS A 159 -2.80 -7.47 9.44
CA CYS A 159 -3.03 -8.28 8.25
C CYS A 159 -1.83 -8.21 7.32
N PHE A 160 -1.30 -9.36 6.95
CA PHE A 160 -0.07 -9.54 6.20
C PHE A 160 -0.36 -10.20 4.85
N SER A 161 0.48 -9.90 3.86
CA SER A 161 0.48 -10.53 2.54
C SER A 161 1.87 -11.06 2.19
N LEU A 162 1.96 -12.01 1.27
CA LEU A 162 3.20 -12.45 0.63
C LEU A 162 3.80 -11.39 -0.30
N GLY A 163 3.06 -10.32 -0.63
CA GLY A 163 3.59 -9.10 -1.24
C GLY A 163 3.13 -8.85 -2.68
N GLU A 164 2.72 -9.86 -3.43
CA GLU A 164 2.31 -9.69 -4.84
C GLU A 164 0.86 -9.22 -4.99
N GLU A 165 0.02 -9.49 -3.99
CA GLU A 165 -1.39 -9.11 -3.97
C GLU A 165 -1.70 -8.03 -2.93
N THR A 166 -2.83 -7.35 -3.13
CA THR A 166 -3.35 -6.36 -2.17
C THR A 166 -4.25 -6.98 -1.11
N THR A 167 -4.57 -8.27 -1.26
CA THR A 167 -5.35 -9.10 -0.36
C THR A 167 -4.46 -9.63 0.76
N ALA A 168 -4.99 -9.67 1.98
CA ALA A 168 -4.26 -10.23 3.10
C ALA A 168 -4.33 -11.76 3.07
N ASP A 169 -3.17 -12.41 3.12
CA ASP A 169 -3.06 -13.87 3.27
C ASP A 169 -3.33 -14.32 4.70
N LYS A 170 -2.98 -13.46 5.68
CA LYS A 170 -3.07 -13.80 7.10
C LYS A 170 -3.36 -12.58 7.95
N CYS A 171 -4.35 -12.67 8.84
CA CYS A 171 -4.57 -11.66 9.88
C CYS A 171 -4.34 -12.26 11.27
N GLU A 172 -3.65 -11.51 12.12
CA GLU A 172 -3.38 -11.87 13.51
C GLU A 172 -4.00 -10.85 14.45
N TRP A 173 -4.70 -11.36 15.46
CA TRP A 173 -5.24 -10.55 16.55
C TRP A 173 -4.33 -10.60 17.78
N ILE A 174 -4.30 -9.48 18.49
CA ILE A 174 -3.64 -9.30 19.77
C ILE A 174 -4.67 -8.70 20.72
N PHE A 175 -4.86 -9.33 21.87
CA PHE A 175 -5.79 -8.89 22.90
C PHE A 175 -5.05 -8.80 24.23
N GLY A 176 -5.26 -7.71 24.97
CA GLY A 176 -4.62 -7.53 26.27
C GLY A 176 -3.31 -6.75 26.18
N THR A 177 -3.08 -5.93 27.21
CA THR A 177 -1.88 -5.11 27.34
C THR A 177 -0.59 -5.94 27.32
N ASP A 178 -0.54 -7.05 28.07
CA ASP A 178 0.68 -7.86 28.19
C ASP A 178 1.10 -8.49 26.85
N GLU A 179 0.14 -9.03 26.10
CA GLU A 179 0.40 -9.59 24.77
C GLU A 179 0.74 -8.50 23.75
N PHE A 180 0.13 -7.33 23.87
CA PHE A 180 0.45 -6.16 23.04
C PHE A 180 1.91 -5.75 23.19
N GLU A 181 2.40 -5.67 24.44
CA GLU A 181 3.78 -5.29 24.74
C GLU A 181 4.79 -6.38 24.39
N LYS A 182 4.40 -7.66 24.46
CA LYS A 182 5.26 -8.80 24.09
C LYS A 182 5.43 -8.98 22.58
N ARG A 183 4.38 -8.71 21.80
CA ARG A 183 4.35 -8.98 20.35
C ARG A 183 4.76 -7.79 19.48
N LEU A 184 4.99 -6.63 20.09
CA LEU A 184 5.45 -5.41 19.42
C LEU A 184 6.85 -5.03 19.93
N PRO A 185 7.69 -4.39 19.11
CA PRO A 185 7.41 -3.92 17.75
C PRO A 185 7.36 -5.05 16.70
N ILE A 186 6.61 -4.83 15.62
CA ILE A 186 6.73 -5.61 14.39
C ILE A 186 7.72 -4.92 13.46
N ASP A 187 8.67 -5.69 12.94
CA ASP A 187 9.59 -5.27 11.89
C ASP A 187 9.51 -6.20 10.67
N GLN A 188 10.29 -5.90 9.62
CA GLN A 188 10.25 -6.64 8.38
C GLN A 188 10.68 -8.11 8.54
N ALA A 189 11.61 -8.39 9.46
CA ALA A 189 12.05 -9.76 9.75
C ALA A 189 10.93 -10.55 10.42
N ALA A 190 10.20 -9.95 11.36
CA ALA A 190 9.05 -10.54 12.01
C ALA A 190 7.92 -10.87 11.01
N ILE A 191 7.69 -10.02 10.00
CA ILE A 191 6.72 -10.32 8.92
C ILE A 191 7.21 -11.49 8.07
N THR A 192 8.46 -11.45 7.62
CA THR A 192 9.06 -12.50 6.78
C THR A 192 8.98 -13.87 7.47
N HIS A 193 9.28 -13.93 8.77
CA HIS A 193 9.20 -15.17 9.54
C HIS A 193 7.78 -15.77 9.63
N LYS A 194 6.72 -14.97 9.45
CA LYS A 194 5.34 -15.48 9.46
C LYS A 194 5.02 -16.38 8.26
N PHE A 195 5.79 -16.24 7.18
CA PHE A 195 5.61 -16.98 5.93
C PHE A 195 6.75 -17.98 5.66
N ALA A 196 7.77 -18.01 6.50
CA ALA A 196 8.81 -19.03 6.42
C ALA A 196 8.22 -20.43 6.66
N PRO A 197 8.63 -21.45 5.89
CA PRO A 197 8.21 -22.83 6.14
C PRO A 197 8.65 -23.25 7.54
N LYS A 198 7.75 -23.86 8.31
CA LYS A 198 8.07 -24.42 9.63
C LYS A 198 9.06 -25.58 9.41
N GLN A 199 10.25 -25.45 9.98
CA GLN A 199 11.24 -26.56 10.07
C GLN A 199 10.82 -27.57 11.12
#